data_AF-A0A937BDQ2-F1
#
_entry.id   AF-A0A937BDQ2-F1
#
_cell.length_a   1.000
_cell.length_b   1.000
_cell.length_c   1.000
_cell.angle_alpha   90.00
_cell.angle_beta   90.00
_cell.angle_gamma   90.00
#
_symmetry.space_group_name_H-M   'P 1'
#
loop_
_entity.id
_entity.type
_entity.pdbx_description
1 polymer ?
#
loop_
_entity_poly.entity_id
_entity_poly.type
_entity_poly.pdbx_seq_one_letter_code
_entity_poly.pdbx_strand_id
1 'polypeptide(L)'
;MKKMHRIVIILAIAIMGMLTSYESSAQCPMCKMSAESNLKNGGTTGKGLNAGILYMLALPYTLMGTIGYIWWRNRRKEEDEVEVLP
;
A
#
# COMPACT_ATOMS: atom_id res chain seq x y z
N MET A 1 10.00 38.32 4.63
CA MET A 1 10.80 37.61 3.59
C MET A 1 11.33 36.24 4.02
N LYS A 2 11.84 36.06 5.25
CA LYS A 2 12.39 34.76 5.72
C LYS A 2 11.40 33.58 5.70
N LYS A 3 10.11 33.81 6.04
CA LYS A 3 9.05 32.78 5.99
C LYS A 3 8.74 32.35 4.54
N MET A 4 8.63 33.31 3.63
CA MET A 4 8.41 33.06 2.20
C MET A 4 9.59 32.26 1.60
N HIS A 5 10.82 32.63 1.95
CA HIS A 5 12.01 31.93 1.49
C HIS A 5 12.05 30.47 1.99
N ARG A 6 11.63 30.21 3.24
CA ARG A 6 11.49 28.85 3.77
C ARG A 6 10.44 28.03 3.02
N ILE A 7 9.28 28.61 2.71
CA ILE A 7 8.22 27.93 1.95
C ILE A 7 8.70 27.60 0.54
N VAL A 8 9.37 28.54 -0.14
CA VAL A 8 9.94 28.32 -1.47
C VAL A 8 11.01 27.22 -1.45
N ILE A 9 11.87 27.18 -0.43
CA ILE A 9 12.87 26.12 -0.26
C ILE A 9 12.19 24.75 -0.05
N ILE A 10 11.17 24.66 0.79
CA ILE A 10 10.43 23.41 1.03
C ILE A 10 9.76 22.92 -0.26
N LEU A 11 9.10 23.82 -0.99
CA LEU A 11 8.47 23.49 -2.27
C LEU A 11 9.51 23.04 -3.31
N ALA A 12 10.65 23.72 -3.39
CA ALA A 12 11.73 23.34 -4.30
C ALA A 12 12.29 21.95 -3.97
N ILE A 13 12.48 21.62 -2.69
CA ILE A 13 12.94 20.29 -2.25
C ILE A 13 11.89 19.22 -2.57
N ALA A 14 10.60 19.51 -2.33
CA ALA A 14 9.51 18.58 -2.65
C ALA A 14 9.42 18.29 -4.16
N ILE A 15 9.54 19.32 -4.99
CA ILE A 15 9.56 19.19 -6.46
C ILE A 15 10.80 18.39 -6.89
N MET A 16 11.98 18.67 -6.33
CA MET A 16 13.20 17.93 -6.62
C MET A 16 13.06 16.44 -6.29
N GLY A 17 12.42 16.11 -5.16
CA GLY A 17 12.16 14.71 -4.76
C GLY A 17 11.18 13.98 -5.67
N MET A 18 10.22 14.68 -6.28
CA MET A 18 9.30 14.09 -7.27
C MET A 18 9.98 13.83 -8.63
N LEU A 19 11.02 14.61 -8.96
CA LEU A 19 11.78 14.45 -10.20
C LEU A 19 12.82 13.31 -10.13
N THR A 20 13.14 12.82 -8.94
CA THR A 20 14.01 11.66 -8.76
C THR A 20 13.19 10.37 -8.72
N SER A 21 13.01 9.74 -9.88
CA SER A 21 12.64 8.33 -9.95
C SER A 21 13.87 7.49 -9.58
N TYR A 22 14.14 7.33 -8.29
CA TYR A 22 15.07 6.29 -7.86
C TYR A 22 14.44 4.95 -8.24
N GLU A 23 15.10 4.23 -9.14
CA GLU A 23 14.92 2.78 -9.28
C GLU A 23 15.21 2.19 -7.90
N SER A 24 14.18 2.02 -7.08
CA SER A 24 14.28 1.26 -5.86
C SER A 24 14.58 -0.16 -6.31
N SER A 25 15.86 -0.54 -6.31
CA SER A 25 16.26 -1.93 -6.35
C SER A 25 15.63 -2.55 -5.11
N ALA A 26 14.47 -3.18 -5.30
CA ALA A 26 13.75 -3.84 -4.23
C ALA A 26 14.77 -4.71 -3.50
N GLN A 27 14.99 -4.48 -2.20
CA GLN A 27 15.81 -5.37 -1.41
C GLN A 27 15.15 -6.75 -1.52
N CYS A 28 15.88 -7.69 -2.12
CA CYS A 28 15.43 -8.92 -2.81
C CYS A 28 14.95 -8.78 -4.29
N PRO A 29 15.79 -8.29 -5.23
CA PRO A 29 15.54 -8.43 -6.67
C PRO A 29 15.93 -9.84 -7.17
N MET A 30 16.60 -10.63 -6.35
CA MET A 30 17.02 -12.00 -6.65
C MET A 30 15.83 -12.91 -6.99
N CYS A 31 14.75 -12.87 -6.20
CA CYS A 31 13.60 -13.74 -6.41
C CYS A 31 12.82 -13.37 -7.69
N LYS A 32 12.67 -12.07 -7.98
CA LYS A 32 12.00 -11.59 -9.20
C LYS A 32 12.83 -11.89 -10.44
N MET A 33 14.13 -11.59 -10.42
CA MET A 33 15.03 -11.80 -11.56
C MET A 33 15.22 -13.29 -11.87
N SER A 34 15.31 -14.15 -10.83
CA SER A 34 15.38 -15.60 -11.00
C SER A 34 14.08 -16.18 -11.60
N ALA A 35 12.93 -15.70 -11.13
CA ALA A 35 11.63 -16.09 -11.68
C ALA A 35 11.45 -15.64 -13.14
N GLU A 36 11.78 -14.39 -13.47
CA GLU A 36 11.71 -13.88 -14.85
C GLU A 36 12.70 -14.60 -15.78
N SER A 37 13.90 -14.94 -15.29
CA SER A 37 14.89 -15.72 -16.04
C SER A 37 14.43 -17.17 -16.26
N ASN A 38 13.74 -17.77 -15.28
CA ASN A 38 13.11 -19.08 -15.43
C ASN A 38 12.07 -19.05 -16.55
N LEU A 39 11.17 -18.06 -16.56
CA LEU A 39 10.18 -17.90 -17.62
C LEU A 39 10.82 -17.72 -19.00
N LYS A 40 11.87 -16.90 -19.12
CA LYS A 40 12.58 -16.67 -20.39
C LYS A 40 13.22 -17.95 -20.95
N ASN A 41 13.68 -18.84 -20.08
CA ASN A 41 14.27 -20.13 -20.44
C ASN A 41 13.24 -21.27 -20.56
N GLY A 42 11.93 -20.97 -20.62
CA GLY A 42 10.86 -21.95 -20.79
C GLY A 42 10.33 -22.58 -19.50
N GLY A 43 10.84 -22.17 -18.34
CA GLY A 43 10.35 -22.58 -17.02
C GLY A 43 9.02 -21.91 -16.64
N THR A 44 8.34 -22.44 -15.63
CA THR A 44 7.04 -21.93 -15.14
C THR A 44 7.16 -21.19 -13.80
N THR A 45 8.31 -21.28 -13.14
CA THR A 45 8.63 -20.64 -11.87
C THR A 45 8.62 -19.12 -12.05
N GLY A 46 7.50 -18.48 -11.68
CA GLY A 46 7.26 -17.04 -11.82
C GLY A 46 5.93 -16.68 -12.47
N LYS A 47 5.23 -17.66 -13.09
CA LYS A 47 3.86 -17.45 -13.54
C LYS A 47 2.99 -17.11 -12.33
N GLY A 48 2.36 -15.94 -12.34
CA GLY A 48 1.49 -15.48 -11.26
C GLY A 48 2.19 -14.71 -10.12
N LEU A 49 3.50 -14.42 -10.21
CA LEU A 49 4.20 -13.64 -9.18
C LEU A 49 3.54 -12.26 -8.94
N ASN A 50 3.14 -11.56 -10.02
CA ASN A 50 2.45 -10.28 -9.90
C ASN A 50 1.09 -10.41 -9.20
N ALA A 51 0.36 -11.51 -9.43
CA ALA A 51 -0.89 -11.78 -8.74
C ALA A 51 -0.65 -12.04 -7.25
N GLY A 52 0.43 -12.76 -6.90
CA GLY A 52 0.84 -12.96 -5.51
C GLY A 52 1.20 -11.65 -4.78
N ILE A 53 1.91 -10.73 -5.44
CA ILE A 53 2.25 -9.41 -4.88
C ILE A 53 0.97 -8.59 -4.64
N LEU A 54 0.08 -8.52 -5.63
CA LEU A 54 -1.20 -7.81 -5.49
C LEU A 54 -2.06 -8.42 -4.38
N TYR A 55 -2.06 -9.75 -4.25
CA TYR A 55 -2.78 -10.44 -3.18
C TYR A 55 -2.21 -10.08 -1.79
N MET A 56 -0.88 -10.14 -1.62
CA MET A 56 -0.23 -9.81 -0.35
C MET A 56 -0.40 -8.33 0.03
N LEU A 57 -0.48 -7.43 -0.96
CA LEU A 57 -0.79 -6.03 -0.71
C LEU A 57 -2.26 -5.81 -0.38
N ALA A 58 -3.19 -6.44 -1.10
CA ALA A 58 -4.64 -6.24 -0.91
C ALA A 58 -5.16 -6.86 0.40
N LEU A 59 -4.58 -7.97 0.84
CA LEU A 59 -5.02 -8.73 2.01
C LEU A 59 -5.05 -7.90 3.32
N PRO A 60 -4.00 -7.17 3.73
CA PRO A 60 -4.05 -6.39 4.96
C PRO A 60 -5.08 -5.26 4.90
N TYR A 61 -5.27 -4.60 3.76
CA TYR A 61 -6.24 -3.52 3.63
C TYR A 61 -7.68 -4.03 3.66
N THR A 62 -7.95 -5.15 3.00
CA THR A 62 -9.28 -5.77 3.01
C THR A 62 -9.64 -6.32 4.38
N LEU A 63 -8.68 -6.92 5.10
CA LEU A 63 -8.88 -7.37 6.49
C LEU A 63 -9.16 -6.20 7.44
N MET A 64 -8.36 -5.14 7.38
CA MET A 64 -8.59 -3.93 8.20
C MET A 64 -9.96 -3.30 7.90
N GLY A 65 -10.32 -3.18 6.62
CA GLY A 65 -11.61 -2.62 6.20
C GLY A 65 -12.81 -3.44 6.66
N THR A 66 -12.73 -4.77 6.55
CA THR A 66 -13.81 -5.67 6.99
C THR A 66 -13.99 -5.66 8.50
N ILE A 67 -12.90 -5.73 9.27
CA ILE A 67 -12.94 -5.66 10.74
C ILE A 67 -13.50 -4.30 11.18
N GLY A 68 -13.00 -3.20 10.61
CA GLY A 68 -13.49 -1.85 10.92
C GLY A 68 -14.97 -1.68 10.62
N TYR A 69 -15.45 -2.20 9.48
CA TYR A 69 -16.85 -2.16 9.11
C TYR A 69 -17.75 -2.96 10.08
N ILE A 70 -17.34 -4.18 10.45
CA ILE A 70 -18.08 -5.01 11.41
C ILE A 70 -18.15 -4.31 12.78
N TRP A 71 -17.03 -3.77 13.25
CA TRP A 71 -16.97 -3.05 14.52
C TRP A 71 -17.91 -1.84 14.55
N TRP A 72 -17.86 -1.01 13.49
CA TRP A 72 -18.74 0.16 13.37
C TRP A 72 -20.22 -0.23 13.31
N ARG A 73 -20.56 -1.30 12.58
CA ARG A 73 -21.94 -1.80 12.48
C ARG A 73 -22.46 -2.31 13.83
N ASN A 74 -21.63 -3.01 14.61
CA ASN A 74 -22.04 -3.52 15.92
C ASN A 74 -22.22 -2.38 16.93
N ARG A 75 -21.32 -1.38 16.94
CA ARG A 75 -21.46 -0.19 17.80
C ARG A 75 -22.76 0.58 17.55
N ARG A 76 -23.19 0.72 16.29
CA ARG A 76 -24.46 1.37 15.95
C ARG A 76 -25.67 0.58 16.45
N LYS A 77 -25.65 -0.75 16.36
CA LYS A 77 -26.74 -1.58 16.91
C LYS A 77 -26.84 -1.47 18.43
N GLU A 78 -25.71 -1.38 19.12
CA GLU A 78 -25.69 -1.15 20.57
C GLU A 78 -26.26 0.23 20.93
N GLU A 79 -25.91 1.29 20.20
CA GLU A 79 -26.51 2.63 20.38
C GLU A 79 -28.02 2.62 20.13
N ASP A 80 -28.48 1.98 19.04
CA ASP A 80 -29.89 1.85 18.71
C ASP A 80 -30.67 1.01 19.75
N GLU A 81 -30.08 -0.02 20.36
CA GLU A 81 -30.70 -0.81 21.44
C GLU A 81 -30.77 -0.06 22.77
N VAL A 82 -29.75 0.75 23.10
CA VAL A 82 -29.70 1.55 24.34
C VAL A 82 -30.71 2.70 24.31
N GLU A 83 -30.99 3.31 23.15
CA GLU A 83 -32.00 4.38 23.02
C GLU A 83 -33.45 3.86 23.11
N VAL A 84 -33.67 2.56 22.87
CA VAL A 84 -35.00 1.93 22.88
C VAL A 84 -35.36 1.32 24.25
N LEU A 85 -34.41 1.25 25.19
CA LEU A 85 -34.66 0.83 26.58
C LEU A 85 -35.10 2.03 27.44
N PRO A 86 -36.26 1.98 28.14
CA PRO A 86 -36.77 3.06 28.97
C PRO A 86 -35.95 3.30 30.26
#